data_AF-A0A7X2T3N4-F1
#
_entry.id   AF-A0A7X2T3N4-F1
#
_cell.length_a   1.000
_cell.length_b   1.000
_cell.length_c   1.000
_cell.angle_alpha   90.00
_cell.angle_beta   90.00
_cell.angle_gamma   90.00
#
_symmetry.space_group_name_H-M   'P 1'
#
loop_
_entity.id
_entity.type
_entity.pdbx_description
1 polymer ?
#
loop_
_entity_poly.entity_id
_entity_poly.type
_entity_poly.pdbx_seq_one_letter_code
_entity_poly.pdbx_strand_id
1 'polypeptide(L)'
;MIIKSLITDNTYILPFNYCINIISFSEFKADIIDCLDSYFNNNKKNKAIIKDDEDEIILSKDFNFIYIPSSKNIDPNFEFKNKSLMNLEISKIIEENSEYFQSIDLIRNGFYDLLTDCGIYKLKRILEKDLDKHVEIEIDDFDISTLLQSFKINTDMFSETDKYIVLYNLLLYLNRNENNIVLIDFNIQEKELNWIKKIDKDHNFLLIDNESIFTDIADIKSMAFVRLSYHNFLEKINIQRDDFNRLSYIFHTFFEKNIQYQTEKNIELYRNFEDKNTTFLIKPIDTESEYLANIK
;
A
#
# COMPACT_ATOMS: atom_id res chain seq x y z
N MET A 1 0.10 -16.40 -8.47
CA MET A 1 -0.38 -15.29 -9.34
C MET A 1 0.59 -15.10 -10.48
N ILE A 2 0.05 -15.08 -11.70
CA ILE A 2 0.79 -14.79 -12.92
C ILE A 2 0.24 -13.48 -13.48
N ILE A 3 1.08 -12.45 -13.55
CA ILE A 3 0.73 -11.12 -14.06
C ILE A 3 1.35 -10.99 -15.44
N LYS A 4 0.52 -10.95 -16.49
CA LYS A 4 0.97 -10.66 -17.85
C LYS A 4 0.67 -9.20 -18.17
N SER A 5 1.72 -8.38 -18.35
CA SER A 5 1.59 -7.01 -18.81
C SER A 5 1.21 -6.99 -20.30
N LEU A 6 0.19 -6.23 -20.65
CA LEU A 6 -0.26 -6.03 -22.03
C LEU A 6 0.49 -4.89 -22.73
N ILE A 7 1.32 -4.15 -22.00
CA ILE A 7 2.12 -3.04 -22.53
C ILE A 7 3.53 -3.51 -22.87
N THR A 8 4.17 -4.24 -21.96
CA THR A 8 5.56 -4.68 -22.09
C THR A 8 5.68 -6.12 -22.61
N ASP A 9 4.58 -6.87 -22.65
CA ASP A 9 4.53 -8.33 -22.86
C ASP A 9 5.29 -9.16 -21.80
N ASN A 10 5.77 -8.51 -20.72
CA ASN A 10 6.44 -9.19 -19.60
C ASN A 10 5.44 -10.05 -18.81
N THR A 11 5.93 -11.17 -18.28
CA THR A 11 5.17 -12.01 -17.36
C THR A 11 5.89 -12.11 -16.02
N TYR A 12 5.19 -11.78 -14.94
CA TYR A 12 5.69 -11.82 -13.58
C TYR A 12 4.97 -12.88 -12.77
N ILE A 13 5.69 -13.64 -11.94
CA ILE A 13 5.10 -14.65 -11.07
C ILE A 13 5.22 -14.19 -9.61
N LEU A 14 4.07 -13.88 -9.01
CA LEU A 14 3.94 -13.56 -7.58
C LEU A 14 3.26 -14.73 -6.87
N PRO A 15 3.97 -15.49 -6.01
CA PRO A 15 3.39 -16.65 -5.36
C PRO A 15 2.41 -16.24 -4.26
N PHE A 16 1.15 -16.68 -4.38
CA PHE A 16 0.10 -16.39 -3.39
C PHE A 16 0.07 -17.32 -2.20
N ASN A 17 0.78 -18.44 -2.29
CA ASN A 17 0.80 -19.47 -1.25
C ASN A 17 1.51 -19.02 0.05
N TYR A 18 1.99 -17.77 0.08
CA TYR A 18 2.63 -17.13 1.22
C TYR A 18 1.97 -15.78 1.49
N CYS A 19 1.57 -15.55 2.74
CA CYS A 19 0.94 -14.29 3.14
C CYS A 19 1.95 -13.14 3.20
N ILE A 20 3.26 -13.43 3.32
CA ILE A 20 4.34 -12.42 3.34
C ILE A 20 5.38 -12.79 2.30
N ASN A 21 5.56 -11.92 1.31
CA ASN A 21 6.54 -12.07 0.25
C ASN A 21 7.46 -10.84 0.24
N ILE A 22 8.74 -11.02 0.53
CA ILE A 22 9.74 -10.00 0.18
C ILE A 22 10.06 -10.15 -1.29
N ILE A 23 10.01 -9.05 -2.02
CA ILE A 23 10.23 -9.03 -3.46
C ILE A 23 11.44 -8.17 -3.76
N SER A 24 12.43 -8.77 -4.42
CA SER A 24 13.43 -8.01 -5.16
C SER A 24 12.80 -7.53 -6.47
N PHE A 25 12.22 -6.33 -6.44
CA PHE A 25 11.54 -5.76 -7.60
C PHE A 25 12.52 -5.32 -8.70
N SER A 26 13.75 -4.94 -8.34
CA SER A 26 14.74 -4.41 -9.28
C SER A 26 14.13 -3.35 -10.21
N GLU A 27 14.17 -3.58 -11.53
CA GLU A 27 13.63 -2.68 -12.56
C GLU A 27 12.13 -2.88 -12.85
N PHE A 28 11.49 -3.89 -12.27
CA PHE A 28 10.12 -4.31 -12.59
C PHE A 28 9.04 -3.59 -11.76
N LYS A 29 9.44 -2.89 -10.68
CA LYS A 29 8.52 -2.31 -9.69
C LYS A 29 7.39 -1.48 -10.32
N ALA A 30 7.76 -0.56 -11.22
CA ALA A 30 6.82 0.36 -11.84
C ALA A 30 5.79 -0.36 -12.71
N ASP A 31 6.21 -1.31 -13.54
CA ASP A 31 5.30 -2.07 -14.43
C ASP A 31 4.35 -2.96 -13.63
N ILE A 32 4.82 -3.60 -12.55
CA ILE A 32 3.98 -4.42 -11.67
C ILE A 32 2.93 -3.57 -10.95
N ILE A 33 3.33 -2.43 -10.37
CA ILE A 33 2.39 -1.49 -9.73
C ILE A 33 1.34 -1.02 -10.74
N ASP A 34 1.77 -0.61 -11.93
CA ASP A 34 0.86 -0.17 -13.00
C ASP A 34 -0.11 -1.29 -13.42
N CYS A 35 0.37 -2.53 -13.52
CA CYS A 35 -0.46 -3.69 -13.81
C CYS A 35 -1.51 -3.91 -12.73
N LEU A 36 -1.09 -4.02 -11.46
CA LEU A 36 -1.96 -4.27 -10.32
C LEU A 36 -2.98 -3.15 -10.11
N ASP A 37 -2.55 -1.89 -10.12
CA ASP A 37 -3.45 -0.74 -9.97
C ASP A 37 -4.45 -0.63 -11.12
N SER A 38 -3.98 -0.81 -12.37
CA SER A 38 -4.89 -0.79 -13.53
C SER A 38 -5.91 -1.91 -13.51
N TYR A 39 -5.55 -3.08 -12.98
CA TYR A 39 -6.40 -4.26 -13.02
C TYR A 39 -7.42 -4.28 -11.87
N PHE A 40 -6.99 -3.98 -10.65
CA PHE A 40 -7.83 -4.08 -9.45
C PHE A 40 -8.54 -2.76 -9.09
N ASN A 41 -7.92 -1.61 -9.34
CA ASN A 41 -8.48 -0.31 -8.91
C ASN A 41 -9.08 0.52 -10.07
N ASN A 42 -8.60 0.33 -11.31
CA ASN A 42 -8.82 1.28 -12.42
C ASN A 42 -9.55 0.68 -13.64
N ASN A 43 -10.89 0.72 -13.64
CA ASN A 43 -11.75 0.11 -14.67
C ASN A 43 -11.69 0.72 -16.10
N LYS A 44 -10.82 1.70 -16.39
CA LYS A 44 -10.86 2.43 -17.67
C LYS A 44 -10.03 1.78 -18.79
N LYS A 45 -8.87 1.19 -18.48
CA LYS A 45 -8.01 0.46 -19.43
C LYS A 45 -7.16 -0.56 -18.68
N ASN A 46 -7.52 -1.83 -18.77
CA ASN A 46 -6.75 -2.92 -18.18
C ASN A 46 -5.39 -3.00 -18.89
N LYS A 47 -4.30 -2.85 -18.13
CA LYS A 47 -2.93 -2.99 -18.65
C LYS A 47 -2.37 -4.39 -18.44
N ALA A 48 -3.12 -5.29 -17.82
CA ALA A 48 -2.67 -6.62 -17.48
C ALA A 48 -3.77 -7.67 -17.65
N ILE A 49 -3.35 -8.92 -17.79
CA ILE A 49 -4.15 -10.11 -17.53
C ILE A 49 -3.53 -10.79 -16.31
N ILE A 50 -4.36 -11.09 -15.32
CA ILE A 50 -3.89 -11.71 -14.08
C ILE A 50 -4.54 -13.07 -13.93
N LYS A 51 -3.72 -14.07 -13.66
CA LYS A 51 -4.12 -15.46 -13.53
C LYS A 51 -3.63 -16.08 -12.24
N ASP A 52 -4.27 -17.16 -11.81
CA ASP A 52 -3.81 -17.99 -10.72
C ASP A 52 -2.76 -19.01 -11.19
N ASP A 53 -2.43 -19.96 -10.31
CA ASP A 53 -1.42 -20.98 -10.57
C ASP A 53 -1.95 -22.12 -11.47
N GLU A 54 -3.26 -22.18 -11.72
CA GLU A 54 -3.94 -23.11 -12.63
C GLU A 54 -4.21 -22.49 -14.02
N ASP A 55 -3.68 -21.28 -14.27
CA ASP A 55 -3.87 -20.49 -15.50
C ASP A 55 -5.31 -19.95 -15.69
N GLU A 56 -6.12 -19.96 -14.62
CA GLU A 56 -7.46 -19.37 -14.58
C GLU A 56 -7.40 -17.88 -14.28
N ILE A 57 -8.32 -17.10 -14.86
CA ILE A 57 -8.33 -15.64 -14.73
C ILE A 57 -8.85 -15.25 -13.34
N ILE A 58 -8.07 -14.47 -12.60
CA ILE A 58 -8.50 -13.81 -11.36
C ILE A 58 -9.30 -12.57 -11.74
N LEU A 59 -10.53 -12.42 -11.24
CA LEU A 59 -11.34 -11.26 -11.60
C LEU A 59 -10.91 -10.02 -10.81
N SER A 60 -11.06 -8.84 -11.42
CA SER A 60 -10.70 -7.56 -10.79
C SER A 60 -11.45 -7.26 -9.49
N LYS A 61 -12.59 -7.90 -9.26
CA LYS A 61 -13.40 -7.77 -8.04
C LYS A 61 -13.00 -8.75 -6.92
N ASP A 62 -12.13 -9.70 -7.22
CA ASP A 62 -11.77 -10.76 -6.26
C ASP A 62 -10.72 -10.28 -5.26
N PHE A 63 -10.00 -9.21 -5.59
CA PHE A 63 -8.99 -8.58 -4.75
C PHE A 63 -9.03 -7.06 -4.84
N ASN A 64 -8.65 -6.39 -3.76
CA ASN A 64 -8.24 -4.99 -3.77
C ASN A 64 -6.73 -4.86 -3.83
N PHE A 65 -6.24 -3.86 -4.55
CA PHE A 65 -4.82 -3.50 -4.50
C PHE A 65 -4.60 -2.26 -3.62
N ILE A 66 -3.99 -2.48 -2.46
CA ILE A 66 -3.68 -1.45 -1.47
C ILE A 66 -2.21 -1.04 -1.63
N TYR A 67 -1.98 0.17 -2.11
CA TYR A 67 -0.65 0.73 -2.25
C TYR A 67 -0.63 2.25 -2.03
N ILE A 68 0.25 2.69 -1.13
CA ILE A 68 0.54 4.10 -0.86
C ILE A 68 2.02 4.33 -1.19
N PRO A 69 2.36 5.03 -2.28
CA PRO A 69 3.75 5.19 -2.71
C PRO A 69 4.59 5.94 -1.68
N SER A 70 5.72 5.35 -1.27
CA SER A 70 6.63 5.99 -0.30
C SER A 70 7.31 7.28 -0.80
N SER A 71 7.30 7.51 -2.12
CA SER A 71 7.85 8.72 -2.76
C SER A 71 6.93 9.94 -2.71
N LYS A 72 5.66 9.77 -2.30
CA LYS A 72 4.67 10.86 -2.29
C LYS A 72 4.63 11.53 -0.92
N ASN A 73 4.44 12.85 -0.92
CA ASN A 73 4.16 13.57 0.33
C ASN A 73 2.80 13.11 0.91
N ILE A 74 2.84 12.49 2.08
CA ILE A 74 1.68 11.96 2.81
C ILE A 74 1.05 12.97 3.78
N ASP A 75 1.72 14.08 4.10
CA ASP A 75 1.24 15.09 5.04
C ASP A 75 -0.16 15.65 4.70
N PRO A 76 -0.53 15.86 3.42
CA PRO A 76 -1.89 16.30 3.07
C PRO A 76 -3.02 15.44 3.63
N ASN A 77 -2.78 14.14 3.90
CA ASN A 77 -3.79 13.27 4.50
C ASN A 77 -4.10 13.65 5.95
N PHE A 78 -3.09 14.03 6.72
CA PHE A 78 -3.23 14.38 8.13
C PHE A 78 -3.79 15.79 8.35
N GLU A 79 -3.78 16.61 7.31
CA GLU A 79 -4.48 17.90 7.23
C GLU A 79 -5.84 17.79 6.53
N PHE A 80 -6.27 16.55 6.21
CA PHE A 80 -7.52 16.26 5.51
C PHE A 80 -7.73 17.12 4.27
N LYS A 81 -6.67 17.45 3.52
CA LYS A 81 -6.80 18.27 2.31
C LYS A 81 -7.80 17.63 1.36
N ASN A 82 -8.49 18.46 0.59
CA ASN A 82 -9.42 17.99 -0.42
C ASN A 82 -8.74 16.94 -1.33
N LYS A 83 -9.43 15.82 -1.59
CA LYS A 83 -8.93 14.66 -2.36
C LYS A 83 -7.78 13.87 -1.74
N SER A 84 -7.36 14.18 -0.51
CA SER A 84 -6.48 13.28 0.23
C SER A 84 -7.20 11.96 0.53
N LEU A 85 -6.47 10.86 0.65
CA LEU A 85 -7.02 9.54 0.92
C LEU A 85 -7.84 9.55 2.21
N MET A 86 -7.30 10.11 3.30
CA MET A 86 -8.03 10.21 4.57
C MET A 86 -9.33 10.99 4.43
N ASN A 87 -9.32 12.12 3.73
CA ASN A 87 -10.52 12.91 3.54
C ASN A 87 -11.58 12.13 2.75
N LEU A 88 -11.19 11.49 1.64
CA LEU A 88 -12.11 10.73 0.79
C LEU A 88 -12.73 9.55 1.55
N GLU A 89 -11.90 8.72 2.17
CA GLU A 89 -12.37 7.53 2.88
C GLU A 89 -13.20 7.89 4.11
N ILE A 90 -12.79 8.87 4.91
CA ILE A 90 -13.57 9.26 6.10
C ILE A 90 -14.87 9.95 5.70
N SER A 91 -14.90 10.77 4.65
CA SER A 91 -16.16 11.37 4.17
C SER A 91 -17.16 10.28 3.81
N LYS A 92 -16.71 9.26 3.07
CA LYS A 92 -17.53 8.12 2.71
C LYS A 92 -18.05 7.35 3.93
N ILE A 93 -17.19 7.08 4.93
CA ILE A 93 -17.61 6.43 6.18
C ILE A 93 -18.71 7.24 6.87
N ILE A 94 -18.55 8.55 6.97
CA ILE A 94 -19.52 9.43 7.61
C ILE A 94 -20.85 9.41 6.86
N GLU A 95 -20.82 9.49 5.52
CA GLU A 95 -22.01 9.46 4.67
C GLU A 95 -22.77 8.13 4.80
N GLU A 96 -22.06 7.00 4.78
CA GLU A 96 -22.65 5.67 4.89
C GLU A 96 -23.21 5.35 6.29
N ASN A 97 -22.81 6.12 7.31
CA ASN A 97 -23.13 5.87 8.71
C ASN A 97 -23.69 7.14 9.40
N SER A 98 -24.44 7.95 8.66
CA SER A 98 -24.90 9.29 9.06
C SER A 98 -25.56 9.36 10.46
N GLU A 99 -26.24 8.30 10.88
CA GLU A 99 -26.92 8.18 12.16
C GLU A 99 -26.00 8.27 13.37
N TYR A 100 -24.70 7.96 13.19
CA TYR A 100 -23.66 8.06 14.22
C TYR A 100 -22.98 9.43 14.25
N PHE A 101 -23.19 10.27 13.23
CA PHE A 101 -22.52 11.57 13.06
C PHE A 101 -23.50 12.76 13.19
N GLN A 102 -24.47 12.65 14.11
CA GLN A 102 -25.54 13.65 14.30
C GLN A 102 -25.04 15.08 14.58
N SER A 103 -23.80 15.24 15.07
CA SER A 103 -23.19 16.56 15.24
C SER A 103 -23.02 17.33 13.93
N ILE A 104 -22.92 16.64 12.80
CA ILE A 104 -22.81 17.28 11.47
C ILE A 104 -24.12 17.97 11.12
N ASP A 105 -25.26 17.33 11.39
CA ASP A 105 -26.57 17.95 11.16
C ASP A 105 -26.83 19.13 12.10
N LEU A 106 -26.31 19.07 13.33
CA LEU A 106 -26.32 20.22 14.24
C LEU A 106 -25.50 21.39 13.69
N ILE A 107 -24.33 21.13 13.10
CA ILE A 107 -23.51 22.15 12.46
C ILE A 107 -24.26 22.76 11.27
N ARG A 108 -24.87 21.94 10.41
CA ARG A 108 -25.72 22.41 9.29
C ARG A 108 -26.81 23.36 9.76
N ASN A 109 -27.57 22.97 10.78
CA ASN A 109 -28.62 23.82 11.34
C ASN A 109 -28.06 25.14 11.91
N GLY A 110 -26.92 25.09 12.61
CA GLY A 110 -26.26 26.29 13.12
C GLY A 110 -25.79 27.26 12.02
N PHE A 111 -25.41 26.76 10.84
CA PHE A 111 -25.12 27.62 9.69
C PHE A 111 -26.36 28.35 9.19
N TYR A 112 -27.54 27.70 9.14
CA TYR A 112 -28.78 28.39 8.79
C TYR A 112 -29.16 29.47 9.81
N ASP A 113 -28.92 29.22 11.10
CA ASP A 113 -29.16 30.21 12.15
C ASP A 113 -28.30 31.47 11.95
N LEU A 114 -27.07 31.34 11.44
CA LEU A 114 -26.16 32.46 11.16
C LEU A 114 -26.75 33.48 10.18
N LEU A 115 -27.61 33.06 9.22
CA LEU A 115 -28.29 33.98 8.31
C LEU A 115 -29.26 34.93 9.02
N THR A 116 -29.69 34.57 10.22
CA THR A 116 -30.60 35.36 11.06
C THR A 116 -29.87 36.21 12.10
N ASP A 117 -28.54 36.19 12.13
CA ASP A 117 -27.76 37.00 13.06
C ASP A 117 -27.83 38.49 12.74
N CYS A 118 -27.88 39.31 13.80
CA CYS A 118 -27.86 40.77 13.69
C CYS A 118 -26.64 41.27 12.87
N GLY A 119 -25.51 40.58 12.97
CA GLY A 119 -24.31 40.89 12.18
C GLY A 119 -24.53 40.75 10.67
N ILE A 120 -25.17 39.67 10.23
CA ILE A 120 -25.47 39.44 8.81
C ILE A 120 -26.50 40.46 8.29
N TYR A 121 -27.50 40.82 9.08
CA TYR A 121 -28.41 41.90 8.69
C TYR A 121 -27.69 43.24 8.49
N LYS A 122 -26.75 43.58 9.38
CA LYS A 122 -25.93 44.79 9.20
C LYS A 122 -25.05 44.69 7.95
N LEU A 123 -24.47 43.53 7.68
CA LEU A 123 -23.68 43.29 6.49
C LEU A 123 -24.51 43.47 5.20
N LYS A 124 -25.71 42.89 5.13
CA LYS A 124 -26.64 43.06 3.99
C LYS A 124 -26.90 44.55 3.73
N ARG A 125 -27.23 45.33 4.77
CA ARG A 125 -27.45 46.79 4.63
C ARG A 125 -26.23 47.56 4.15
N ILE A 126 -25.01 47.12 4.49
CA ILE A 126 -23.77 47.73 3.99
C ILE A 126 -23.60 47.41 2.49
N LEU A 127 -23.87 46.17 2.09
CA LEU A 127 -23.76 45.72 0.70
C LEU A 127 -24.81 46.36 -0.21
N GLU A 128 -25.99 46.68 0.33
CA GLU A 128 -27.09 47.38 -0.35
C GLU A 128 -26.88 48.90 -0.47
N LYS A 129 -25.81 49.43 0.11
CA LYS A 129 -25.60 50.87 0.14
C LYS A 129 -25.52 51.42 -1.29
N ASP A 130 -26.36 52.41 -1.57
CA ASP A 130 -26.49 53.07 -2.88
C ASP A 130 -26.92 52.12 -4.03
N LEU A 131 -27.56 50.99 -3.69
CA LEU A 131 -28.14 50.01 -4.61
C LEU A 131 -29.66 49.99 -4.47
N ASP A 132 -30.38 50.16 -5.59
CA ASP A 132 -31.85 50.03 -5.64
C ASP A 132 -32.32 48.54 -5.69
N LYS A 133 -31.52 47.62 -5.13
CA LYS A 133 -31.78 46.17 -5.15
C LYS A 133 -31.52 45.57 -3.77
N HIS A 134 -32.35 44.59 -3.38
CA HIS A 134 -32.13 43.79 -2.19
C HIS A 134 -30.97 42.81 -2.40
N VAL A 135 -30.07 42.70 -1.42
CA VAL A 135 -29.00 41.71 -1.42
C VAL A 135 -29.44 40.53 -0.56
N GLU A 136 -29.73 39.41 -1.22
CA GLU A 136 -29.98 38.13 -0.57
C GLU A 136 -28.65 37.39 -0.35
N ILE A 137 -28.53 36.74 0.81
CA ILE A 137 -27.40 35.86 1.14
C ILE A 137 -28.01 34.51 1.47
N GLU A 138 -27.60 33.50 0.71
CA GLU A 138 -27.98 32.11 0.87
C GLU A 138 -26.75 31.30 1.32
N ILE A 139 -26.98 30.23 2.06
CA ILE A 139 -25.95 29.25 2.41
C ILE A 139 -26.34 27.94 1.74
N ASP A 140 -25.49 27.48 0.83
CA ASP A 140 -25.56 26.14 0.27
C ASP A 140 -25.20 25.09 1.33
N ASP A 141 -25.71 23.86 1.17
CA ASP A 141 -25.25 22.74 2.00
C ASP A 141 -23.74 22.52 1.80
N PHE A 142 -23.02 22.16 2.86
CA PHE A 142 -21.59 21.94 2.79
C PHE A 142 -21.26 20.46 2.69
N ASP A 143 -20.25 20.15 1.88
CA ASP A 143 -19.68 18.82 1.75
C ASP A 143 -18.94 18.43 3.05
N ILE A 144 -19.13 17.18 3.51
CA ILE A 144 -18.39 16.61 4.65
C ILE A 144 -16.88 16.72 4.42
N SER A 145 -16.43 16.56 3.17
CA SER A 145 -15.03 16.77 2.78
C SER A 145 -14.51 18.17 3.14
N THR A 146 -15.36 19.19 3.03
CA THR A 146 -15.01 20.57 3.39
C THR A 146 -14.99 20.76 4.89
N LEU A 147 -15.91 20.14 5.63
CA LEU A 147 -15.88 20.13 7.09
C LEU A 147 -14.60 19.47 7.61
N LEU A 148 -14.21 18.32 7.04
CA LEU A 148 -13.03 17.56 7.44
C LEU A 148 -11.72 18.36 7.30
N GLN A 149 -11.64 19.29 6.34
CA GLN A 149 -10.48 20.18 6.18
C GLN A 149 -10.25 21.13 7.36
N SER A 150 -11.23 21.25 8.27
CA SER A 150 -11.08 21.99 9.52
C SER A 150 -10.34 21.19 10.60
N PHE A 151 -10.17 19.89 10.40
CA PHE A 151 -9.44 19.02 11.31
C PHE A 151 -7.98 18.87 10.90
N LYS A 152 -7.14 18.52 11.88
CA LYS A 152 -5.77 18.10 11.66
C LYS A 152 -5.40 17.06 12.70
N ILE A 153 -4.78 15.98 12.26
CA ILE A 153 -4.08 15.06 13.16
C ILE A 153 -2.71 15.68 13.46
N ASN A 154 -2.41 15.91 14.74
CA ASN A 154 -1.07 16.31 15.12
C ASN A 154 -0.10 15.13 14.91
N THR A 155 0.84 15.31 13.99
CA THR A 155 1.87 14.32 13.65
C THR A 155 3.28 14.78 14.01
N ASP A 156 3.44 15.76 14.90
CA ASP A 156 4.74 16.36 15.23
C ASP A 156 5.72 15.31 15.81
N MET A 157 5.18 14.29 16.48
CA MET A 157 5.94 13.20 17.08
C MET A 157 5.97 11.94 16.19
N PHE A 158 5.36 11.97 15.00
CA PHE A 158 5.29 10.81 14.12
C PHE A 158 6.48 10.82 13.18
N SER A 159 7.15 9.67 13.07
CA SER A 159 8.06 9.45 11.97
C SER A 159 7.30 9.37 10.64
N GLU A 160 8.02 9.41 9.53
CA GLU A 160 7.41 9.21 8.21
C GLU A 160 6.78 7.81 8.08
N THR A 161 7.42 6.78 8.64
CA THR A 161 6.91 5.39 8.63
C THR A 161 5.65 5.25 9.48
N ASP A 162 5.55 5.94 10.61
CA ASP A 162 4.34 6.00 11.44
C ASP A 162 3.14 6.51 10.64
N LYS A 163 3.34 7.56 9.85
CA LYS A 163 2.29 8.13 9.01
C LYS A 163 1.82 7.13 7.95
N TYR A 164 2.73 6.42 7.28
CA TYR A 164 2.33 5.35 6.36
C TYR A 164 1.53 4.26 7.08
N ILE A 165 1.99 3.78 8.23
CA ILE A 165 1.29 2.75 9.03
C ILE A 165 -0.14 3.20 9.36
N VAL A 166 -0.36 4.45 9.74
CA VAL A 166 -1.71 4.97 10.03
C VAL A 166 -2.62 4.86 8.81
N LEU A 167 -2.12 5.24 7.63
CA LEU A 167 -2.91 5.16 6.40
C LEU A 167 -3.17 3.70 5.97
N TYR A 168 -2.17 2.83 6.06
CA TYR A 168 -2.36 1.40 5.80
C TYR A 168 -3.37 0.79 6.77
N ASN A 169 -3.31 1.12 8.07
CA ASN A 169 -4.28 0.63 9.05
C ASN A 169 -5.71 1.05 8.70
N LEU A 170 -5.92 2.28 8.22
CA LEU A 170 -7.22 2.73 7.73
C LEU A 170 -7.70 1.84 6.57
N LEU A 171 -6.88 1.68 5.52
CA LEU A 171 -7.27 0.91 4.33
C LEU A 171 -7.47 -0.58 4.64
N LEU A 172 -6.61 -1.18 5.44
CA LEU A 172 -6.74 -2.56 5.88
C LEU A 172 -8.03 -2.77 6.68
N TYR A 173 -8.39 -1.82 7.54
CA TYR A 173 -9.64 -1.90 8.30
C TYR A 173 -10.87 -1.77 7.41
N LEU A 174 -10.85 -0.86 6.44
CA LEU A 174 -11.96 -0.65 5.51
C LEU A 174 -12.19 -1.88 4.62
N ASN A 175 -11.11 -2.55 4.21
CA ASN A 175 -11.16 -3.71 3.33
C ASN A 175 -11.01 -5.06 4.07
N ARG A 176 -11.29 -5.09 5.38
CA ARG A 176 -11.04 -6.27 6.25
C ARG A 176 -11.81 -7.54 5.90
N ASN A 177 -12.88 -7.42 5.12
CA ASN A 177 -13.73 -8.54 4.69
C ASN A 177 -13.47 -8.96 3.24
N GLU A 178 -12.48 -8.36 2.59
CA GLU A 178 -12.14 -8.57 1.18
C GLU A 178 -10.70 -9.05 1.07
N ASN A 179 -10.35 -9.78 0.02
CA ASN A 179 -8.97 -10.19 -0.18
C ASN A 179 -8.16 -8.99 -0.68
N ASN A 180 -6.99 -8.77 -0.10
CA ASN A 180 -6.17 -7.60 -0.37
C ASN A 180 -4.77 -8.01 -0.80
N ILE A 181 -4.27 -7.38 -1.86
CA ILE A 181 -2.86 -7.37 -2.22
C ILE A 181 -2.29 -6.06 -1.69
N VAL A 182 -1.38 -6.15 -0.73
CA VAL A 182 -0.86 -4.97 -0.01
C VAL A 182 0.62 -4.81 -0.34
N LEU A 183 0.98 -3.73 -1.02
CA LEU A 183 2.37 -3.45 -1.37
C LEU A 183 2.97 -2.43 -0.38
N ILE A 184 4.10 -2.78 0.24
CA ILE A 184 4.78 -1.94 1.23
C ILE A 184 6.18 -1.58 0.72
N ASP A 185 6.46 -0.28 0.64
CA ASP A 185 7.75 0.21 0.14
C ASP A 185 8.37 1.41 0.91
N PHE A 186 7.85 1.72 2.11
CA PHE A 186 8.50 2.66 3.03
C PHE A 186 9.54 1.94 3.90
N ASN A 187 10.48 2.67 4.49
CA ASN A 187 11.57 2.11 5.30
C ASN A 187 11.07 1.20 6.44
N ILE A 188 11.57 -0.03 6.49
CA ILE A 188 11.21 -1.09 7.45
C ILE A 188 12.37 -1.33 8.39
N GLN A 189 12.14 -0.99 9.66
CA GLN A 189 12.98 -1.41 10.78
C GLN A 189 12.21 -2.42 11.64
N GLU A 190 12.77 -2.77 12.80
CA GLU A 190 12.22 -3.80 13.68
C GLU A 190 10.76 -3.50 14.10
N LYS A 191 10.43 -2.23 14.34
CA LYS A 191 9.09 -1.79 14.72
C LYS A 191 8.07 -2.04 13.60
N GLU A 192 8.38 -1.63 12.38
CA GLU A 192 7.55 -1.80 11.20
C GLU A 192 7.39 -3.30 10.89
N LEU A 193 8.45 -4.08 11.04
CA LEU A 193 8.41 -5.53 10.87
C LEU A 193 7.46 -6.19 11.88
N ASN A 194 7.47 -5.73 13.14
CA ASN A 194 6.54 -6.19 14.16
C ASN A 194 5.09 -5.78 13.88
N TRP A 195 4.86 -4.65 13.21
CA TRP A 195 3.53 -4.28 12.71
C TRP A 195 3.09 -5.21 11.57
N ILE A 196 3.94 -5.46 10.58
CA ILE A 196 3.68 -6.39 9.46
C ILE A 196 3.29 -7.78 9.97
N LYS A 197 4.00 -8.30 10.98
CA LYS A 197 3.71 -9.62 11.59
C LYS A 197 2.32 -9.71 12.21
N LYS A 198 1.72 -8.58 12.62
CA LYS A 198 0.41 -8.49 13.27
C LYS A 198 -0.74 -8.27 12.29
N ILE A 199 -0.45 -7.96 11.04
CA ILE A 199 -1.48 -7.85 10.00
C ILE A 199 -2.11 -9.24 9.83
N ASP A 200 -3.44 -9.27 9.78
CA ASP A 200 -4.20 -10.49 9.55
C ASP A 200 -3.82 -11.12 8.21
N LYS A 201 -3.61 -12.44 8.20
CA LYS A 201 -3.08 -13.19 7.06
C LYS A 201 -4.15 -13.97 6.29
N ASP A 202 -5.37 -14.01 6.81
CA ASP A 202 -6.46 -14.75 6.17
C ASP A 202 -6.93 -14.06 4.88
N HIS A 203 -6.87 -12.73 4.85
CA HIS A 203 -7.32 -11.91 3.72
C HIS A 203 -6.24 -11.02 3.11
N ASN A 204 -5.04 -10.90 3.71
CA ASN A 204 -4.01 -9.98 3.23
C ASN A 204 -2.78 -10.72 2.70
N PHE A 205 -2.46 -10.45 1.44
CA PHE A 205 -1.25 -10.92 0.76
C PHE A 205 -0.26 -9.75 0.69
N LEU A 206 0.79 -9.82 1.50
CA LEU A 206 1.75 -8.74 1.65
C LEU A 206 2.90 -8.91 0.66
N LEU A 207 3.14 -7.86 -0.12
CA LEU A 207 4.26 -7.70 -1.04
C LEU A 207 5.18 -6.61 -0.47
N ILE A 208 6.36 -7.00 0.01
CA ILE A 208 7.29 -6.09 0.66
C ILE A 208 8.45 -5.83 -0.27
N ASP A 209 8.72 -4.57 -0.58
CA ASP A 209 9.89 -4.19 -1.36
C ASP A 209 11.17 -4.48 -0.57
N ASN A 210 12.07 -5.27 -1.17
CA ASN A 210 13.34 -5.60 -0.55
C ASN A 210 14.22 -4.38 -0.27
N GLU A 211 14.18 -3.36 -1.14
CA GLU A 211 14.96 -2.12 -0.96
C GLU A 211 14.53 -1.33 0.28
N SER A 212 13.36 -1.64 0.82
CA SER A 212 12.81 -0.96 1.98
C SER A 212 13.24 -1.60 3.31
N ILE A 213 13.94 -2.72 3.31
CA ILE A 213 14.26 -3.49 4.53
C ILE A 213 15.67 -3.21 5.01
N PHE A 214 15.79 -2.66 6.22
CA PHE A 214 17.07 -2.29 6.85
C PHE A 214 17.29 -3.01 8.19
N THR A 215 16.56 -4.08 8.44
CA THR A 215 16.61 -4.87 9.69
C THR A 215 16.66 -6.36 9.37
N ASP A 216 16.92 -7.17 10.40
CA ASP A 216 16.93 -8.63 10.27
C ASP A 216 15.49 -9.18 10.16
N ILE A 217 15.30 -10.11 9.24
CA ILE A 217 14.03 -10.77 8.93
C ILE A 217 13.93 -12.17 9.56
N ALA A 218 14.94 -12.58 10.34
CA ALA A 218 15.07 -13.89 10.98
C ALA A 218 13.80 -14.37 11.70
N ASP A 219 13.05 -13.46 12.31
CA ASP A 219 11.90 -13.82 13.16
C ASP A 219 10.56 -13.92 12.42
N ILE A 220 10.52 -13.78 11.09
CA ILE A 220 9.27 -13.84 10.32
C ILE A 220 8.99 -15.29 9.91
N LYS A 221 7.95 -15.89 10.50
CA LYS A 221 7.45 -17.21 10.09
C LYS A 221 6.58 -17.09 8.82
N SER A 222 6.61 -18.13 7.99
CA SER A 222 5.80 -18.24 6.77
C SER A 222 6.04 -17.12 5.75
N MET A 223 7.30 -16.70 5.63
CA MET A 223 7.71 -15.73 4.63
C MET A 223 8.47 -16.41 3.48
N ALA A 224 8.26 -15.87 2.29
CA ALA A 224 9.04 -16.19 1.11
C ALA A 224 9.86 -14.98 0.65
N PHE A 225 11.00 -15.25 0.01
CA PHE A 225 11.72 -14.26 -0.76
C PHE A 225 11.53 -14.56 -2.25
N VAL A 226 11.20 -13.55 -3.03
CA VAL A 226 10.92 -13.65 -4.46
C VAL A 226 11.91 -12.77 -5.21
N ARG A 227 12.75 -13.39 -6.03
CA ARG A 227 13.58 -12.67 -7.00
C ARG A 227 12.94 -12.83 -8.37
N LEU A 228 12.46 -11.72 -8.91
CA LEU A 228 11.64 -11.71 -10.12
C LEU A 228 12.45 -11.87 -11.41
N SER A 229 11.79 -12.42 -12.43
CA SER A 229 12.15 -12.30 -13.85
C SER A 229 10.95 -11.80 -14.65
N TYR A 230 11.16 -11.51 -15.93
CA TYR A 230 10.11 -11.12 -16.89
C TYR A 230 9.53 -12.32 -17.68
N HIS A 231 9.86 -13.55 -17.28
CA HIS A 231 9.42 -14.77 -17.94
C HIS A 231 8.46 -15.58 -17.07
N ASN A 232 7.60 -16.36 -17.74
CA ASN A 232 6.70 -17.30 -17.08
C ASN A 232 7.42 -18.60 -16.68
N PHE A 233 8.45 -18.48 -15.83
CA PHE A 233 9.15 -19.63 -15.26
C PHE A 233 9.49 -19.37 -13.80
N LEU A 234 9.05 -20.31 -12.94
CA LEU A 234 9.24 -20.26 -11.49
C LEU A 234 10.07 -21.47 -11.02
N GLU A 235 11.18 -21.19 -10.35
CA GLU A 235 11.94 -22.20 -9.63
C GLU A 235 11.74 -22.04 -8.12
N LYS A 236 11.45 -23.14 -7.43
CA LYS A 236 11.23 -23.17 -5.97
C LYS A 236 12.49 -23.70 -5.30
N ILE A 237 13.13 -22.88 -4.47
CA ILE A 237 14.39 -23.23 -3.81
C ILE A 237 14.21 -23.13 -2.29
N ASN A 238 14.69 -24.15 -1.58
CA ASN A 238 14.76 -24.15 -0.14
C ASN A 238 16.21 -23.95 0.30
N ILE A 239 16.47 -23.03 1.24
CA ILE A 239 17.82 -22.73 1.74
C ILE A 239 17.85 -22.67 3.26
N GLN A 240 19.05 -22.75 3.83
CA GLN A 240 19.25 -22.61 5.28
C GLN A 240 18.82 -21.23 5.78
N ARG A 241 18.22 -21.18 6.97
CA ARG A 241 17.71 -19.94 7.59
C ARG A 241 18.76 -18.83 7.64
N ASP A 242 19.99 -19.18 7.99
CA ASP A 242 21.11 -18.22 8.09
C ASP A 242 21.46 -17.56 6.76
N ASP A 243 21.30 -18.28 5.65
CA ASP A 243 21.51 -17.74 4.31
C ASP A 243 20.25 -17.01 3.82
N PHE A 244 19.06 -17.46 4.22
CA PHE A 244 17.79 -16.79 3.97
C PHE A 244 17.76 -15.36 4.53
N ASN A 245 18.24 -15.18 5.76
CA ASN A 245 18.29 -13.85 6.38
C ASN A 245 19.25 -12.88 5.65
N ARG A 246 20.18 -13.41 4.84
CA ARG A 246 21.10 -12.60 4.03
C ARG A 246 20.50 -12.19 2.69
N LEU A 247 19.40 -12.80 2.24
CA LEU A 247 18.83 -12.53 0.92
C LEU A 247 18.47 -11.07 0.75
N SER A 248 17.89 -10.45 1.79
CA SER A 248 17.53 -9.04 1.71
C SER A 248 18.73 -8.13 1.46
N TYR A 249 19.88 -8.45 2.06
CA TYR A 249 21.12 -7.72 1.85
C TYR A 249 21.70 -7.96 0.44
N ILE A 250 21.82 -9.22 0.00
CA ILE A 250 22.49 -9.53 -1.28
C ILE A 250 21.69 -9.06 -2.50
N PHE A 251 20.38 -8.95 -2.38
CA PHE A 251 19.50 -8.43 -3.44
C PHE A 251 19.15 -6.95 -3.25
N HIS A 252 19.86 -6.26 -2.35
CA HIS A 252 19.77 -4.81 -2.23
C HIS A 252 20.64 -4.16 -3.31
N THR A 253 20.19 -3.07 -3.91
CA THR A 253 20.88 -2.33 -4.98
C THR A 253 22.28 -1.88 -4.55
N PHE A 254 22.46 -1.62 -3.25
CA PHE A 254 23.77 -1.35 -2.65
C PHE A 254 24.77 -2.51 -2.85
N PHE A 255 24.34 -3.75 -2.64
CA PHE A 255 25.19 -4.93 -2.82
C PHE A 255 25.59 -5.08 -4.28
N GLU A 256 24.63 -5.02 -5.20
CA GLU A 256 24.87 -5.18 -6.64
C GLU A 256 25.88 -4.15 -7.17
N LYS A 257 25.76 -2.88 -6.75
CA LYS A 257 26.69 -1.80 -7.14
C LYS A 257 28.11 -1.97 -6.58
N ASN A 258 28.27 -2.76 -5.52
CA ASN A 258 29.52 -2.90 -4.78
C ASN A 258 29.99 -4.36 -4.70
N ILE A 259 29.54 -5.22 -5.61
CA ILE A 259 29.76 -6.68 -5.56
C ILE A 259 31.24 -7.05 -5.41
N GLN A 260 32.15 -6.29 -6.02
CA GLN A 260 33.61 -6.47 -5.93
C GLN A 260 34.20 -6.28 -4.53
N TYR A 261 33.47 -5.63 -3.62
CA TYR A 261 33.89 -5.38 -2.24
C TYR A 261 33.20 -6.32 -1.23
N GLN A 262 32.41 -7.28 -1.73
CA GLN A 262 31.63 -8.18 -0.90
C GLN A 262 32.42 -9.41 -0.50
N THR A 263 31.96 -10.08 0.56
CA THR A 263 32.55 -11.35 0.98
C THR A 263 32.28 -12.44 -0.05
N GLU A 264 33.24 -13.36 -0.24
CA GLU A 264 33.11 -14.49 -1.16
C GLU A 264 31.83 -15.29 -0.92
N LYS A 265 31.50 -15.56 0.35
CA LYS A 265 30.25 -16.23 0.74
C LYS A 265 28.99 -15.52 0.21
N ASN A 266 28.92 -14.19 0.28
CA ASN A 266 27.75 -13.47 -0.22
C ASN A 266 27.69 -13.47 -1.75
N ILE A 267 28.84 -13.40 -2.42
CA ILE A 267 28.94 -13.47 -3.88
C ILE A 267 28.48 -14.84 -4.37
N GLU A 268 28.92 -15.92 -3.73
CA GLU A 268 28.49 -17.29 -4.05
C GLU A 268 26.97 -17.46 -3.86
N LEU A 269 26.42 -16.96 -2.75
CA LEU A 269 24.98 -17.03 -2.51
C LEU A 269 24.19 -16.26 -3.58
N TYR A 270 24.65 -15.07 -3.97
CA TYR A 270 24.02 -14.28 -5.04
C TYR A 270 24.06 -15.00 -6.40
N ARG A 271 25.20 -15.63 -6.73
CA ARG A 271 25.40 -16.40 -7.97
C ARG A 271 24.41 -17.54 -8.17
N ASN A 272 23.92 -18.14 -7.09
CA ASN A 272 22.91 -19.20 -7.17
C ASN A 272 21.59 -18.72 -7.81
N PHE A 273 21.37 -17.40 -7.90
CA PHE A 273 20.14 -16.81 -8.40
C PHE A 273 20.40 -15.78 -9.51
N GLU A 274 21.56 -15.83 -10.17
CA GLU A 274 21.94 -14.85 -11.21
C GLU A 274 21.12 -14.99 -12.51
N ASP A 275 20.54 -16.16 -12.80
CA ASP A 275 19.83 -16.42 -14.06
C ASP A 275 18.63 -15.48 -14.26
N LYS A 276 18.77 -14.49 -15.13
CA LYS A 276 17.78 -13.44 -15.37
C LYS A 276 16.46 -13.95 -15.97
N ASN A 277 16.41 -15.19 -16.44
CA ASN A 277 15.19 -15.75 -17.01
C ASN A 277 14.31 -16.45 -15.98
N THR A 278 14.84 -16.74 -14.79
CA THR A 278 14.14 -17.50 -13.77
C THR A 278 13.64 -16.59 -12.65
N THR A 279 12.33 -16.68 -12.37
CA THR A 279 11.79 -16.17 -11.11
C THR A 279 12.09 -17.21 -10.04
N PHE A 280 12.76 -16.80 -8.97
CA PHE A 280 13.09 -17.69 -7.85
C PHE A 280 12.16 -17.41 -6.68
N LEU A 281 11.45 -18.45 -6.23
CA LEU A 281 10.75 -18.47 -4.96
C LEU A 281 11.62 -19.20 -3.94
N ILE A 282 12.25 -18.42 -3.07
CA ILE A 282 13.22 -18.89 -2.08
C ILE A 282 12.55 -18.98 -0.71
N LYS A 283 12.78 -20.09 -0.01
CA LYS A 283 12.15 -20.39 1.29
C LYS A 283 13.19 -20.82 2.32
N PRO A 284 13.02 -20.43 3.59
CA PRO A 284 13.85 -20.94 4.65
C PRO A 284 13.46 -22.38 5.00
N ILE A 285 14.45 -23.20 5.30
CA ILE A 285 14.28 -24.52 5.92
C ILE A 285 14.48 -24.34 7.41
N ASP A 286 13.48 -24.73 8.21
CA ASP A 286 13.48 -24.51 9.66
C ASP A 286 14.12 -25.70 10.43
N THR A 287 14.40 -26.85 9.78
CA THR A 287 15.09 -27.99 10.41
C THR A 287 16.16 -28.68 9.54
N GLU A 288 17.29 -29.08 10.16
CA GLU A 288 18.38 -29.86 9.52
C GLU A 288 17.87 -31.16 8.86
N SER A 289 16.83 -31.78 9.42
CA SER A 289 16.18 -33.00 8.90
C SER A 289 15.46 -32.78 7.57
N GLU A 290 14.84 -31.62 7.35
CA GLU A 290 14.19 -31.28 6.08
C GLU A 290 15.20 -30.96 4.97
N TYR A 291 16.37 -30.43 5.34
CA TYR A 291 17.47 -30.19 4.40
C TYR A 291 18.05 -31.51 3.87
N LEU A 292 18.33 -32.46 4.76
CA LEU A 292 18.86 -33.78 4.38
C LEU A 292 17.85 -34.64 3.59
N ALA A 293 16.55 -34.39 3.75
CA ALA A 293 15.51 -35.06 2.97
C ALA A 293 15.42 -34.54 1.52
N ASN A 294 15.81 -33.29 1.27
CA ASN A 294 15.73 -32.65 -0.06
C ASN A 294 17.01 -32.80 -0.91
N ILE A 295 18.07 -33.40 -0.36
CA ILE A 295 19.35 -33.67 -1.05
C ILE A 295 19.43 -35.13 -1.55
N LYS A 296 18.42 -35.96 -1.26
CA LYS A 296 18.28 -37.33 -1.81
C LYS A 296 17.28 -37.37 -2.94
#